data_AF-V6Z4N0-F1
#
_entry.id   AF-V6Z4N0-F1
#
_cell.length_a   1.000
_cell.length_b   1.000
_cell.length_c   1.000
_cell.angle_alpha   90.00
_cell.angle_beta   90.00
_cell.angle_gamma   90.00
#
_symmetry.space_group_name_H-M   'P 1'
#
loop_
_entity.id
_entity.type
_entity.pdbx_description
1 polymer ?
#
loop_
_entity_poly.entity_id
_entity_poly.type
_entity_poly.pdbx_seq_one_letter_code
_entity_poly.pdbx_strand_id
1 'polypeptide(L)'
;VGKSVPEGCRHHTIRRAFRNKPLTETDKVINRQIAKVRCRVEHVFGFIEMSMKGSICRAIGKARAKTNVTLTNLLYNICRFEQIKRLGLPSWA
;
A
#
# COMPACT_ATOMS: atom_id res chain seq x y z
N VAL A 1 -1.36 -22.03 -6.71
CA VAL A 1 -0.03 -21.39 -6.92
C VAL A 1 0.49 -21.93 -8.24
N GLY A 2 0.93 -21.08 -9.18
CA GLY A 2 1.32 -21.52 -10.54
C GLY A 2 0.34 -21.20 -11.67
N LYS A 3 -0.53 -20.19 -11.52
CA LYS A 3 -1.27 -19.63 -12.67
C LYS A 3 -0.33 -18.68 -13.42
N SER A 4 -0.33 -18.73 -14.75
CA SER A 4 0.41 -17.80 -15.59
C SER A 4 -0.05 -16.37 -15.30
N VAL A 5 0.88 -15.43 -15.44
CA VAL A 5 0.56 -14.00 -15.32
C VAL A 5 -0.36 -13.63 -16.49
N PRO A 6 -1.49 -12.95 -16.23
CA PRO A 6 -2.35 -12.45 -17.30
C PRO A 6 -1.57 -11.59 -18.29
N GLU A 7 -1.98 -11.60 -19.55
CA GLU A 7 -1.34 -10.83 -20.61
C GLU A 7 -1.30 -9.33 -20.26
N GLY A 8 -0.13 -8.71 -20.39
CA GLY A 8 0.10 -7.31 -20.01
C GLY A 8 0.47 -7.07 -18.53
N CYS A 9 0.40 -8.07 -17.66
CA CYS A 9 0.81 -7.94 -16.27
C CYS A 9 2.26 -8.43 -16.04
N ARG A 10 2.96 -7.82 -15.07
CA ARG A 10 4.30 -8.25 -14.64
C ARG A 10 4.38 -8.37 -13.12
N HIS A 11 5.03 -9.42 -12.63
CA HIS A 11 5.30 -9.58 -11.21
C HIS A 11 6.30 -8.54 -10.71
N HIS A 12 5.88 -7.73 -9.75
CA HIS A 12 6.75 -6.81 -8.99
C HIS A 12 6.89 -7.29 -7.55
N THR A 13 7.54 -8.44 -7.40
CA THR A 13 7.77 -9.07 -6.10
C THR A 13 9.12 -8.62 -5.56
N ILE A 14 9.16 -8.10 -4.33
CA ILE A 14 10.40 -7.82 -3.62
C ILE A 14 11.14 -9.14 -3.38
N ARG A 15 12.41 -9.16 -3.74
CA ARG A 15 13.29 -10.31 -3.48
C ARG A 15 13.71 -10.30 -2.02
N ARG A 16 13.69 -11.47 -1.39
CA ARG A 16 14.03 -11.66 0.01
C ARG A 16 15.39 -12.34 0.14
N ALA A 17 16.22 -11.85 1.06
CA ALA A 17 17.45 -12.55 1.44
C ALA A 17 17.14 -13.81 2.26
N PHE A 18 17.95 -14.86 2.11
CA PHE A 18 17.85 -16.09 2.88
C PHE A 18 19.18 -16.42 3.56
N ARG A 19 19.17 -17.40 4.47
CA ARG A 19 20.39 -17.89 5.12
C ARG A 19 21.40 -18.29 4.03
N ASN A 20 22.62 -17.76 4.11
CA ASN A 20 23.72 -17.96 3.15
C ASN A 20 23.43 -17.51 1.70
N LYS A 21 22.36 -16.74 1.47
CA LYS A 21 22.03 -16.15 0.17
C LYS A 21 21.63 -14.67 0.37
N PRO A 22 22.63 -13.77 0.50
CA PRO A 22 22.37 -12.35 0.58
C PRO A 22 21.79 -11.83 -0.74
N LEU A 23 21.13 -10.66 -0.69
CA LEU A 23 20.66 -9.97 -1.89
C LEU A 23 21.85 -9.50 -2.74
N THR A 24 21.78 -9.74 -4.05
CA THR A 24 22.73 -9.15 -4.99
C THR A 24 22.52 -7.65 -5.09
N GLU A 25 23.53 -6.90 -5.56
CA GLU A 25 23.39 -5.45 -5.78
C GLU A 25 22.24 -5.14 -6.75
N THR A 26 22.08 -5.95 -7.80
CA THR A 26 20.96 -5.85 -8.74
C THR A 26 19.60 -6.05 -8.04
N ASP A 27 19.50 -7.00 -7.12
CA ASP A 27 18.27 -7.21 -6.34
C ASP A 27 17.95 -6.03 -5.43
N LYS A 28 18.98 -5.41 -4.82
CA LYS A 28 18.81 -4.22 -3.98
C LYS A 28 18.27 -3.05 -4.79
N VAL A 29 18.80 -2.82 -6.00
CA VAL A 29 18.33 -1.76 -6.91
C VAL A 29 16.87 -1.98 -7.30
N ILE A 30 16.51 -3.21 -7.68
CA ILE A 30 15.12 -3.57 -8.04
C ILE A 30 14.19 -3.41 -6.84
N ASN A 31 14.58 -3.91 -5.67
CA ASN A 31 13.80 -3.76 -4.44
C ASN A 31 13.59 -2.28 -4.10
N ARG A 32 14.59 -1.41 -4.29
CA ARG A 32 14.48 0.04 -4.06
C ARG A 32 13.45 0.69 -4.97
N GLN A 33 13.40 0.30 -6.24
CA GLN A 33 12.39 0.78 -7.19
C GLN A 33 10.98 0.34 -6.78
N ILE A 34 10.80 -0.93 -6.40
CA ILE A 34 9.51 -1.45 -5.94
C ILE A 34 9.08 -0.78 -4.63
N ALA A 35 10.00 -0.64 -3.68
CA ALA A 35 9.75 -0.01 -2.38
C ALA A 35 9.32 1.46 -2.51
N LYS A 36 9.88 2.22 -3.46
CA LYS A 36 9.49 3.62 -3.74
C LYS A 36 8.01 3.75 -4.08
N VAL A 37 7.43 2.77 -4.77
CA VAL A 37 6.00 2.74 -5.08
C VAL A 37 5.19 2.20 -3.90
N ARG A 38 5.64 1.10 -3.29
CA ARG A 38 4.93 0.45 -2.18
C ARG A 38 4.76 1.35 -0.96
N CYS A 39 5.77 2.13 -0.60
CA CYS A 39 5.73 2.97 0.61
C CYS A 39 4.56 3.96 0.59
N ARG A 40 4.15 4.44 -0.60
CA ARG A 40 3.00 5.33 -0.76
C ARG A 40 1.70 4.67 -0.34
N VAL A 41 1.53 3.40 -0.70
CA VAL A 41 0.33 2.59 -0.42
C VAL A 41 0.36 2.07 1.02
N GLU A 42 1.50 1.57 1.47
CA GLU A 42 1.69 1.07 2.83
C GLU A 42 1.46 2.17 3.88
N HIS A 43 1.82 3.41 3.58
CA HIS A 43 1.50 4.55 4.44
C HIS A 43 -0.01 4.75 4.63
N VAL A 44 -0.81 4.60 3.56
CA VAL A 44 -2.27 4.67 3.65
C VAL A 44 -2.80 3.57 4.57
N PHE A 45 -2.37 2.33 4.36
CA PHE A 45 -2.79 1.19 5.17
C PHE A 45 -2.35 1.30 6.63
N GLY A 46 -1.13 1.80 6.88
CA GLY A 46 -0.65 2.07 8.23
C GLY A 46 -1.52 3.08 8.97
N PHE A 47 -1.96 4.15 8.29
CA PHE A 47 -2.89 5.11 8.88
C PHE A 47 -4.27 4.49 9.16
N ILE A 48 -4.81 3.72 8.22
CA ILE A 48 -6.10 3.05 8.41
C ILE A 48 -6.04 2.10 9.62
N GLU A 49 -4.98 1.30 9.73
CA GLU A 49 -4.83 0.36 10.84
C GLU A 49 -4.69 1.07 12.19
N MET A 50 -3.77 2.05 12.27
CA MET A 50 -3.42 2.70 13.53
C MET A 50 -4.43 3.76 13.97
N SER A 51 -4.92 4.58 13.04
CA SER A 51 -5.77 5.75 13.35
C SER A 51 -7.25 5.49 13.12
N MET A 52 -7.61 4.57 12.23
CA MET A 52 -9.01 4.29 11.87
C MET A 52 -9.53 2.97 12.44
N LYS A 53 -8.75 2.31 13.31
CA LYS A 53 -9.07 1.02 13.96
C LYS A 53 -9.27 -0.13 12.97
N GLY A 54 -8.50 -0.11 11.89
CA GLY A 54 -8.45 -1.19 10.93
C GLY A 54 -9.37 -1.04 9.72
N SER A 55 -9.20 -1.97 8.78
CA SER A 55 -9.89 -1.98 7.48
C SER A 55 -10.99 -3.05 7.38
N ILE A 56 -11.27 -3.77 8.47
CA ILE A 56 -12.17 -4.92 8.46
C ILE A 56 -13.64 -4.46 8.41
N CYS A 57 -14.33 -4.81 7.32
CA CYS A 57 -15.77 -4.62 7.19
C CYS A 57 -16.51 -5.96 7.33
N ARG A 58 -17.43 -6.07 8.31
CA ARG A 58 -18.27 -7.26 8.55
C ARG A 58 -19.69 -7.13 7.97
N ALA A 59 -19.92 -6.17 7.08
CA ALA A 59 -21.25 -5.93 6.53
C ALA A 59 -21.67 -7.02 5.54
N ILE A 60 -22.95 -7.40 5.58
CA ILE A 60 -23.54 -8.31 4.59
C ILE A 60 -23.85 -7.52 3.31
N GLY A 61 -23.29 -8.00 2.20
CA GLY A 61 -23.52 -7.46 0.85
C GLY A 61 -22.38 -6.62 0.31
N LYS A 62 -21.98 -6.91 -0.94
CA LYS A 62 -20.86 -6.24 -1.64
C LYS A 62 -21.02 -4.72 -1.73
N ALA A 63 -22.24 -4.23 -1.92
CA ALA A 63 -22.52 -2.80 -1.99
C ALA A 63 -22.14 -2.08 -0.69
N ARG A 64 -22.51 -2.63 0.48
CA ARG A 64 -22.18 -2.05 1.79
C ARG A 64 -20.69 -2.13 2.07
N ALA A 65 -20.04 -3.24 1.74
CA ALA A 65 -18.59 -3.37 1.87
C ALA A 65 -17.86 -2.33 1.01
N LYS A 66 -18.30 -2.13 -0.24
CA LYS A 66 -17.75 -1.12 -1.15
C LYS A 66 -17.92 0.29 -0.58
N THR A 67 -19.11 0.63 -0.08
CA THR A 67 -19.36 1.96 0.52
C THR A 67 -18.45 2.20 1.72
N ASN A 68 -18.33 1.24 2.64
CA ASN A 68 -17.44 1.36 3.80
C ASN A 68 -15.98 1.61 3.39
N VAL A 69 -15.44 0.79 2.46
CA VAL A 69 -14.07 0.99 1.95
C VAL A 69 -13.91 2.37 1.30
N THR A 70 -14.92 2.82 0.56
CA THR A 70 -14.90 4.15 -0.08
C THR A 70 -14.87 5.27 0.97
N LEU A 71 -15.67 5.17 2.03
CA LEU A 71 -15.69 6.13 3.13
C LEU A 71 -14.36 6.13 3.90
N THR A 72 -13.77 4.97 4.16
CA THR A 72 -12.44 4.85 4.78
C THR A 72 -11.38 5.57 3.94
N ASN A 73 -11.38 5.34 2.62
CA ASN A 73 -10.43 6.00 1.72
C ASN A 73 -10.66 7.52 1.65
N LEU A 74 -11.91 7.97 1.62
CA LEU A 74 -12.24 9.40 1.65
C LEU A 74 -11.75 10.05 2.94
N LEU A 75 -12.02 9.43 4.08
CA LEU A 75 -11.60 9.94 5.38
C LEU A 75 -10.06 9.99 5.50
N TYR A 76 -9.34 8.97 5.00
CA TYR A 76 -7.89 9.03 4.88
C TYR A 76 -7.43 10.28 4.09
N ASN A 77 -8.03 10.53 2.92
CA ASN A 77 -7.65 11.67 2.08
C ASN A 77 -7.88 13.01 2.79
N ILE A 78 -8.99 13.16 3.54
CA ILE A 78 -9.27 14.37 4.32
C ILE A 78 -8.23 14.55 5.43
N CYS A 79 -7.96 13.51 6.22
CA CYS A 79 -6.96 13.56 7.28
C CYS A 79 -5.56 13.85 6.72
N ARG A 80 -5.20 13.24 5.58
CA ARG A 80 -3.91 13.47 4.94
C ARG A 80 -3.78 14.91 4.45
N PHE A 81 -4.83 15.47 3.87
CA PHE A 81 -4.84 16.87 3.44
C PHE A 81 -4.67 17.83 4.62
N GLU A 82 -5.39 17.60 5.71
CA GLU A 82 -5.24 18.37 6.96
C GLU A 82 -3.78 18.34 7.44
N GLN A 83 -3.17 17.17 7.53
CA GLN A 83 -1.77 17.02 7.97
C GLN A 83 -0.80 17.74 7.03
N ILE A 84 -1.01 17.66 5.71
CA ILE A 84 -0.19 18.37 4.72
C ILE A 84 -0.24 19.87 4.98
N LYS A 85 -1.44 20.42 5.21
CA LYS A 85 -1.64 21.84 5.44
C LYS A 85 -1.12 22.31 6.80
N ARG A 86 -1.44 21.58 7.88
CA ARG A 86 -1.03 21.94 9.25
C ARG A 86 0.48 21.81 9.47
N LEU A 87 1.10 20.78 8.91
CA LEU A 87 2.51 20.47 9.15
C LEU A 87 3.44 20.95 8.01
N GLY A 88 2.91 21.55 6.95
CA GLY A 88 3.70 22.00 5.80
C GLY A 88 4.40 20.86 5.07
N LEU A 89 3.81 19.66 5.04
CA LEU A 89 4.45 18.48 4.45
C LEU A 89 4.42 18.56 2.91
N PRO A 90 5.43 18.00 2.22
CA PRO A 90 5.36 17.85 0.78
C PRO A 90 4.20 16.92 0.40
N SER A 91 3.47 17.32 -0.64
CA SER A 91 2.56 16.40 -1.33
C SER A 91 3.36 15.31 -2.04
N TRP A 92 2.70 14.18 -2.35
CA TRP A 92 3.33 13.07 -3.08
C TRP A 92 3.62 13.38 -4.57
N ALA A 93 3.23 14.57 -5.03
CA ALA A 93 3.48 15.11 -6.36
C ALA A 93 4.92 15.57 -6.51
#